data_AF-A0A6N6S0R0-F1
#
_entry.id   AF-A0A6N6S0R0-F1
#
_cell.length_a   1.000
_cell.length_b   1.000
_cell.length_c   1.000
_cell.angle_alpha   90.00
_cell.angle_beta   90.00
_cell.angle_gamma   90.00
#
_symmetry.space_group_name_H-M   'P 1'
#
loop_
_entity.id
_entity.type
_entity.pdbx_description
1 polymer ?
#
loop_
_entity_poly.entity_id
_entity_poly.type
_entity_poly.pdbx_seq_one_letter_code
_entity_poly.pdbx_strand_id
1 'polypeptide(L)'
;MRKLYLLASVLMASFTVLAGCAQLSSLKKPLGPMETFVPQHLDAASLDVQYESKIESFVIILDASASMQEEYNGIVNKGHPKFAVAKDILMRMNNTLPEIDINSALVTFGHGFFKPLDKTFIVYELTKHSRGLLENALNGITSPEGCSPAGNAIKDAKNLLLTSGGQNAVILICDGEQLIGSPLSRAQDLKEMYGDRVCLYTIFVGNTVEGERELREIAREAQCGFSVTADGIASSENMADFVKKVFLTEIPRQVHDSDIDSDGDGVYDKDDECPDTPKGAIVDSRGCWVVKGVTFDYKKWDIKEEFNSNLSNIVEILENNPDMKIRIEGHTDNIGSMGYNIELSQKRARAVKNYLVGKGIQESRISTEGFGFKHPIAPNDTEAGRALNRRAEIVPVK
;
A
#
# COMPACT_ATOMS: atom_id res chain seq x y z
N MET A 1 -44.14 48.37 -73.09
CA MET A 1 -45.15 48.26 -72.00
C MET A 1 -44.56 47.37 -70.91
N ARG A 2 -43.78 47.89 -69.96
CA ARG A 2 -44.13 48.38 -68.61
C ARG A 2 -44.88 47.37 -67.72
N LYS A 3 -44.17 46.90 -66.67
CA LYS A 3 -44.53 46.59 -65.27
C LYS A 3 -43.66 45.39 -64.84
N LEU A 4 -42.48 45.55 -64.24
CA LEU A 4 -42.11 46.13 -62.93
C LEU A 4 -43.00 45.63 -61.78
N TYR A 5 -42.60 44.51 -61.17
CA TYR A 5 -42.87 44.20 -59.77
C TYR A 5 -41.54 43.84 -59.09
N LEU A 6 -41.07 44.80 -58.30
CA LEU A 6 -40.06 44.67 -57.28
C LEU A 6 -40.75 44.05 -56.06
N LEU A 7 -40.25 42.95 -55.51
CA LEU A 7 -40.48 42.59 -54.12
C LEU A 7 -39.24 41.86 -53.62
N ALA A 8 -38.52 42.57 -52.76
CA ALA A 8 -37.28 42.18 -52.14
C ALA A 8 -37.50 40.98 -51.21
N SER A 9 -36.83 39.86 -51.50
CA SER A 9 -36.61 38.81 -50.52
C SER A 9 -35.27 39.06 -49.82
N VAL A 10 -35.39 39.36 -48.54
CA VAL A 10 -34.32 39.67 -47.59
C VAL A 10 -33.37 38.48 -47.43
N LEU A 11 -32.07 38.79 -47.52
CA LEU A 11 -30.97 37.94 -47.07
C LEU A 11 -31.19 37.50 -45.62
N MET A 12 -31.19 36.19 -45.36
CA MET A 12 -30.68 35.63 -44.11
C MET A 12 -29.91 34.36 -44.41
N ALA A 13 -28.64 34.53 -44.75
CA ALA A 13 -27.64 33.50 -44.54
C ALA A 13 -27.22 33.57 -43.08
N SER A 14 -27.83 32.76 -42.20
CA SER A 14 -27.29 32.58 -40.85
C SER A 14 -26.17 31.55 -40.90
N PHE A 15 -24.96 32.05 -41.14
CA PHE A 15 -23.74 31.39 -40.70
C PHE A 15 -23.73 31.43 -39.17
N THR A 16 -24.00 30.31 -38.52
CA THR A 16 -23.68 30.13 -37.09
C THR A 16 -22.76 28.93 -36.96
N VAL A 17 -21.47 29.20 -37.22
CA VAL A 17 -20.36 28.36 -36.77
C VAL A 17 -19.52 29.25 -35.86
N LEU A 18 -19.30 28.72 -34.65
CA LEU A 18 -18.30 29.03 -33.62
C LEU A 18 -18.76 29.64 -32.30
N ALA A 19 -18.15 29.06 -31.27
CA ALA A 19 -17.97 29.46 -29.89
C ALA A 19 -19.14 29.16 -28.94
N GLY A 20 -19.04 28.04 -28.20
CA GLY A 20 -20.02 27.75 -27.16
C GLY A 20 -19.82 26.55 -26.23
N CYS A 21 -18.91 25.60 -26.44
CA CYS A 21 -18.50 24.69 -25.35
C CYS A 21 -17.35 25.32 -24.57
N ALA A 22 -17.58 26.52 -24.03
CA ALA A 22 -16.75 27.00 -22.95
C ALA A 22 -17.07 26.11 -21.74
N GLN A 23 -16.07 25.32 -21.34
CA GLN A 23 -16.03 24.64 -20.06
C GLN A 23 -16.50 25.61 -18.97
N LEU A 24 -17.70 25.39 -18.42
CA LEU A 24 -17.85 25.57 -16.99
C LEU A 24 -17.05 24.44 -16.36
N SER A 25 -15.73 24.63 -16.28
CA SER A 25 -14.97 24.05 -15.19
C SER A 25 -15.57 24.69 -13.94
N SER A 26 -16.58 24.04 -13.36
CA SER A 26 -16.84 24.23 -11.95
C SER A 26 -15.47 24.08 -11.28
N LEU A 27 -15.12 25.04 -10.45
CA LEU A 27 -13.94 24.97 -9.61
C LEU A 27 -14.13 23.74 -8.71
N LYS A 28 -13.84 22.53 -9.23
CA LYS A 28 -13.77 21.32 -8.45
C LYS A 28 -12.73 21.63 -7.38
N LYS A 29 -13.18 21.64 -6.13
CA LYS A 29 -12.30 21.78 -4.96
C LYS A 29 -11.11 20.84 -5.19
N PRO A 30 -9.86 21.27 -4.92
CA PRO A 30 -8.71 20.38 -5.05
C PRO A 30 -9.02 19.10 -4.27
N LEU A 31 -9.00 17.98 -4.99
CA LEU A 31 -9.18 16.67 -4.38
C LEU A 31 -8.09 16.48 -3.32
N GLY A 32 -8.48 15.89 -2.18
CA GLY A 32 -7.53 15.55 -1.14
C GLY A 32 -6.55 14.46 -1.60
N PRO A 33 -5.57 14.08 -0.77
CA PRO A 33 -4.81 12.87 -1.02
C PRO A 33 -5.75 11.66 -1.02
N MET A 34 -5.38 10.60 -1.75
CA MET A 34 -6.04 9.30 -1.61
C MET A 34 -5.98 8.83 -0.16
N GLU A 35 -6.98 8.05 0.25
CA GLU A 35 -7.01 7.41 1.56
C GLU A 35 -5.76 6.55 1.77
N THR A 36 -5.15 6.67 2.93
CA THR A 36 -4.00 5.85 3.31
C THR A 36 -4.40 4.39 3.43
N PHE A 37 -3.55 3.49 2.94
CA PHE A 37 -3.72 2.05 3.06
C PHE A 37 -2.51 1.44 3.77
N VAL A 38 -2.76 0.58 4.75
CA VAL A 38 -1.73 -0.22 5.42
C VAL A 38 -1.98 -1.68 5.05
N PRO A 39 -1.09 -2.36 4.29
CA PRO A 39 -1.31 -3.74 3.91
C PRO A 39 -1.29 -4.64 5.15
N GLN A 40 -2.15 -5.68 5.15
CA GLN A 40 -1.95 -6.79 6.07
C GLN A 40 -0.77 -7.62 5.57
N HIS A 41 0.19 -7.86 6.47
CA HIS A 41 1.36 -8.69 6.24
C HIS A 41 0.96 -10.17 6.21
N LEU A 42 1.06 -10.80 5.02
CA LEU A 42 0.76 -12.22 4.78
C LEU A 42 2.04 -13.09 4.73
N ASP A 43 3.20 -12.45 4.84
CA ASP A 43 4.53 -13.03 5.07
C ASP A 43 4.70 -13.53 6.51
N ALA A 44 3.99 -12.91 7.46
CA ALA A 44 3.79 -13.41 8.81
C ALA A 44 2.79 -14.57 8.82
N ALA A 45 3.20 -15.70 8.24
CA ALA A 45 2.70 -17.01 8.60
C ALA A 45 2.50 -17.06 10.12
N SER A 46 1.28 -17.30 10.58
CA SER A 46 1.09 -17.68 11.99
C SER A 46 1.99 -18.89 12.29
N LEU A 47 2.25 -19.19 13.56
CA LEU A 47 3.02 -20.37 13.95
C LEU A 47 2.53 -21.67 13.27
N ASP A 48 1.26 -21.69 12.83
CA ASP A 48 0.58 -22.87 12.30
C ASP A 48 0.41 -22.93 10.76
N VAL A 49 0.46 -21.80 10.04
CA VAL A 49 0.08 -21.76 8.60
C VAL A 49 1.11 -20.99 7.78
N GLN A 50 1.61 -21.61 6.71
CA GLN A 50 2.41 -20.97 5.67
C GLN A 50 1.58 -20.81 4.38
N TYR A 51 1.90 -19.79 3.59
CA TYR A 51 1.29 -19.58 2.28
C TYR A 51 2.25 -19.97 1.15
N GLU A 52 1.74 -20.71 0.17
CA GLU A 52 2.39 -20.93 -1.12
C GLU A 52 1.56 -20.32 -2.24
N SER A 53 2.17 -20.11 -3.40
CA SER A 53 1.41 -19.64 -4.56
C SER A 53 0.42 -20.69 -5.04
N LYS A 54 -0.85 -20.28 -5.17
CA LYS A 54 -1.92 -21.05 -5.80
C LYS A 54 -1.84 -21.00 -7.32
N ILE A 55 -1.18 -19.98 -7.88
CA ILE A 55 -1.12 -19.72 -9.33
C ILE A 55 0.33 -19.56 -9.80
N GLU A 56 0.63 -19.98 -11.02
CA GLU A 56 1.92 -19.74 -11.68
C GLU A 56 2.00 -18.32 -12.25
N SER A 57 0.89 -17.85 -12.84
CA SER A 57 0.86 -16.59 -13.58
C SER A 57 -0.43 -15.83 -13.36
N PHE A 58 -0.36 -14.50 -13.38
CA PHE A 58 -1.55 -13.65 -13.49
C PHE A 58 -1.41 -12.54 -14.53
N VAL A 59 -2.53 -12.18 -15.14
CA VAL A 59 -2.61 -11.05 -16.07
C VAL A 59 -3.59 -10.02 -15.53
N ILE A 60 -3.13 -8.79 -15.32
CA ILE A 60 -4.00 -7.66 -15.02
C ILE A 60 -4.47 -7.07 -16.35
N ILE A 61 -5.78 -6.81 -16.46
CA ILE A 61 -6.37 -6.02 -17.52
C ILE A 61 -6.91 -4.73 -16.88
N LEU A 62 -6.28 -3.60 -17.16
CA LEU A 62 -6.69 -2.29 -16.65
C LEU A 62 -7.47 -1.50 -17.71
N ASP A 63 -8.72 -1.19 -17.39
CA ASP A 63 -9.52 -0.22 -18.13
C ASP A 63 -8.98 1.20 -17.97
N ALA A 64 -8.61 1.82 -19.09
CA ALA A 64 -8.24 3.22 -19.20
C ALA A 64 -9.02 3.89 -20.35
N SER A 65 -10.30 3.55 -20.49
CA SER A 65 -11.24 4.15 -21.43
C SER A 65 -11.75 5.52 -20.95
N ALA A 66 -12.49 6.23 -21.79
CA ALA A 66 -13.00 7.56 -21.47
C ALA A 66 -13.97 7.59 -20.26
N SER A 67 -14.78 6.53 -20.06
CA SER A 67 -15.71 6.47 -18.92
C SER A 67 -14.98 6.43 -17.58
N MET A 68 -13.73 5.96 -17.55
CA MET A 68 -12.88 5.95 -16.35
C MET A 68 -12.41 7.35 -15.90
N GLN A 69 -12.65 8.41 -16.70
CA GLN A 69 -12.44 9.80 -16.30
C GLN A 69 -13.49 10.30 -15.31
N GLU A 70 -14.67 9.66 -15.30
CA GLU A 70 -15.76 10.07 -14.44
C GLU A 70 -15.43 9.87 -12.97
N GLU A 71 -16.12 10.65 -12.14
CA GLU A 71 -15.98 10.61 -10.70
C GLU A 71 -16.50 9.28 -10.13
N TYR A 72 -15.73 8.66 -9.25
CA TYR A 72 -16.17 7.47 -8.54
C TYR A 72 -17.12 7.85 -7.40
N ASN A 73 -18.33 7.29 -7.44
CA ASN A 73 -19.39 7.57 -6.49
C ASN A 73 -19.40 6.63 -5.28
N GLY A 74 -18.50 5.64 -5.25
CA GLY A 74 -18.34 4.70 -4.14
C GLY A 74 -17.81 5.34 -2.86
N ILE A 75 -17.42 4.51 -1.91
CA ILE A 75 -16.97 4.92 -0.59
C ILE A 75 -15.47 5.25 -0.63
N VAL A 76 -14.65 4.30 -1.09
CA VAL A 76 -13.20 4.44 -1.12
C VAL A 76 -12.78 5.53 -2.10
N ASN A 77 -11.97 6.48 -1.64
CA ASN A 77 -11.45 7.56 -2.47
C ASN A 77 -12.57 8.30 -3.23
N LYS A 78 -13.73 8.46 -2.59
CA LYS A 78 -14.90 9.11 -3.18
C LYS A 78 -14.54 10.47 -3.78
N GLY A 79 -15.03 10.72 -4.98
CA GLY A 79 -14.78 11.99 -5.68
C GLY A 79 -13.55 11.98 -6.58
N HIS A 80 -12.67 10.99 -6.45
CA HIS A 80 -11.56 10.79 -7.39
C HIS A 80 -12.04 10.14 -8.70
N PRO A 81 -11.33 10.33 -9.82
CA PRO A 81 -11.64 9.62 -11.06
C PRO A 81 -11.61 8.09 -10.88
N LYS A 82 -12.55 7.37 -11.48
CA LYS A 82 -12.61 5.89 -11.47
C LYS A 82 -11.26 5.26 -11.82
N PHE A 83 -10.56 5.81 -12.82
CA PHE A 83 -9.20 5.38 -13.19
C PHE A 83 -8.18 5.48 -12.06
N ALA A 84 -8.21 6.56 -11.28
CA ALA A 84 -7.29 6.75 -10.17
C ALA A 84 -7.62 5.77 -9.02
N VAL A 85 -8.90 5.52 -8.77
CA VAL A 85 -9.35 4.51 -7.80
C VAL A 85 -8.94 3.10 -8.24
N ALA A 86 -9.06 2.78 -9.53
CA ALA A 86 -8.63 1.48 -10.07
C ALA A 86 -7.13 1.24 -9.87
N LYS A 87 -6.30 2.24 -10.18
CA LYS A 87 -4.84 2.16 -9.92
C LYS A 87 -4.53 2.02 -8.44
N ASP A 88 -5.23 2.76 -7.57
CA ASP A 88 -5.06 2.64 -6.12
C ASP A 88 -5.39 1.22 -5.63
N ILE A 89 -6.51 0.64 -6.04
CA ILE A 89 -6.89 -0.74 -5.67
C ILE A 89 -5.86 -1.76 -6.15
N LEU A 90 -5.32 -1.62 -7.37
CA LEU A 90 -4.24 -2.49 -7.84
C LEU A 90 -2.95 -2.32 -7.03
N MET A 91 -2.63 -1.11 -6.59
CA MET A 91 -1.48 -0.84 -5.72
C MET A 91 -1.69 -1.45 -4.32
N ARG A 92 -2.91 -1.37 -3.75
CA ARG A 92 -3.25 -2.05 -2.50
C ARG A 92 -3.05 -3.57 -2.62
N MET A 93 -3.56 -4.18 -3.70
CA MET A 93 -3.35 -5.59 -4.00
C MET A 93 -1.84 -5.93 -4.10
N ASN A 94 -1.08 -5.15 -4.86
CA ASN A 94 0.37 -5.33 -5.04
C ASN A 94 1.14 -5.26 -3.71
N ASN A 95 0.74 -4.36 -2.82
CA ASN A 95 1.37 -4.21 -1.51
C ASN A 95 0.96 -5.29 -0.50
N THR A 96 -0.23 -5.88 -0.64
CA THR A 96 -0.70 -6.98 0.21
C THR A 96 -0.20 -8.34 -0.26
N LEU A 97 0.16 -8.49 -1.54
CA LEU A 97 0.72 -9.71 -2.08
C LEU A 97 2.10 -10.00 -1.43
N PRO A 98 2.29 -11.17 -0.78
CA PRO A 98 3.58 -11.55 -0.22
C PRO A 98 4.59 -11.79 -1.34
N GLU A 99 5.88 -11.85 -0.98
CA GLU A 99 6.93 -12.17 -1.94
C GLU A 99 6.91 -13.66 -2.26
N ILE A 100 6.23 -14.01 -3.36
CA ILE A 100 6.07 -15.39 -3.84
C ILE A 100 6.53 -15.54 -5.29
N ASP A 101 6.88 -16.77 -5.68
CA ASP A 101 7.28 -17.09 -7.05
C ASP A 101 6.08 -17.13 -7.99
N ILE A 102 5.78 -15.99 -8.62
CA ILE A 102 4.72 -15.87 -9.62
C ILE A 102 5.15 -14.98 -10.79
N ASN A 103 4.60 -15.24 -11.96
CA ASN A 103 4.72 -14.36 -13.11
C ASN A 103 3.51 -13.41 -13.19
N SER A 104 3.75 -12.21 -13.72
CA SER A 104 2.71 -11.23 -13.98
C SER A 104 2.82 -10.67 -15.39
N ALA A 105 1.70 -10.22 -15.95
CA ALA A 105 1.65 -9.38 -17.15
C ALA A 105 0.60 -8.27 -16.94
N LEU A 106 0.72 -7.17 -17.68
CA LEU A 106 -0.25 -6.08 -17.64
C LEU A 106 -0.68 -5.72 -19.06
N VAL A 107 -1.99 -5.81 -19.28
CA VAL A 107 -2.68 -5.33 -20.47
C VAL A 107 -3.54 -4.14 -20.07
N THR A 108 -3.65 -3.16 -20.94
CA THR A 108 -4.59 -2.05 -20.79
C THR A 108 -5.29 -1.79 -22.12
N PHE A 109 -6.47 -1.20 -22.05
CA PHE A 109 -7.20 -0.71 -23.20
C PHE A 109 -7.69 0.72 -22.96
N GLY A 110 -8.04 1.42 -24.04
CA GLY A 110 -8.25 2.87 -24.04
C GLY A 110 -7.04 3.60 -24.62
N HIS A 111 -6.64 4.74 -24.03
CA HIS A 111 -5.52 5.59 -24.47
C HIS A 111 -5.71 6.41 -25.76
N GLY A 112 -6.95 6.78 -26.09
CA GLY A 112 -7.17 7.95 -26.95
C GLY A 112 -8.22 7.80 -28.05
N PHE A 113 -8.81 8.95 -28.41
CA PHE A 113 -9.90 9.06 -29.37
C PHE A 113 -9.52 8.70 -30.83
N PHE A 114 -8.24 8.84 -31.17
CA PHE A 114 -7.72 8.56 -32.52
C PHE A 114 -7.10 7.17 -32.67
N LYS A 115 -7.14 6.33 -31.62
CA LYS A 115 -6.70 4.93 -31.72
C LYS A 115 -7.82 4.07 -32.32
N PRO A 116 -7.50 2.95 -32.99
CA PRO A 116 -8.52 2.00 -33.42
C PRO A 116 -9.38 1.56 -32.24
N LEU A 117 -10.70 1.47 -32.45
CA LEU A 117 -11.67 1.18 -31.39
C LEU A 117 -11.43 -0.19 -30.73
N ASP A 118 -10.78 -1.10 -31.44
CA ASP A 118 -10.50 -2.48 -31.03
C ASP A 118 -9.09 -2.67 -30.47
N LYS A 119 -8.31 -1.58 -30.32
CA LYS A 119 -6.91 -1.66 -29.90
C LYS A 119 -6.74 -1.80 -28.39
N THR A 120 -5.81 -2.66 -28.04
CA THR A 120 -5.29 -2.94 -26.70
C THR A 120 -3.78 -2.70 -26.66
N PHE A 121 -3.22 -2.63 -25.45
CA PHE A 121 -1.81 -2.38 -25.23
C PHE A 121 -1.29 -3.35 -24.17
N ILE A 122 -0.31 -4.18 -24.55
CA ILE A 122 0.48 -4.95 -23.61
C ILE A 122 1.51 -3.99 -23.02
N VAL A 123 1.37 -3.65 -21.74
CA VAL A 123 2.27 -2.74 -21.01
C VAL A 123 3.57 -3.47 -20.69
N TYR A 124 3.45 -4.72 -20.25
CA TYR A 124 4.57 -5.66 -20.17
C TYR A 124 4.05 -7.09 -20.34
N GLU A 125 4.86 -7.92 -21.00
CA GLU A 125 4.60 -9.34 -21.23
C GLU A 125 4.81 -10.17 -19.95
N LEU A 126 4.49 -11.46 -20.00
CA LEU A 126 4.61 -12.36 -18.86
C LEU A 126 6.07 -12.45 -18.38
N THR A 127 6.31 -11.99 -17.15
CA THR A 127 7.63 -11.94 -16.52
C THR A 127 7.52 -12.13 -15.01
N LYS A 128 8.64 -12.36 -14.32
CA LYS A 128 8.66 -12.51 -12.87
C LYS A 128 8.06 -11.27 -12.20
N HIS A 129 7.09 -11.47 -11.34
CA HIS A 129 6.42 -10.39 -10.63
C HIS A 129 7.38 -9.72 -9.64
N SER A 130 7.29 -8.39 -9.55
CA SER A 130 7.85 -7.62 -8.44
C SER A 130 6.97 -6.39 -8.19
N ARG A 131 6.92 -5.96 -6.93
CA ARG A 131 6.11 -4.79 -6.54
C ARG A 131 6.46 -3.55 -7.36
N GLY A 132 7.77 -3.27 -7.48
CA GLY A 132 8.27 -2.12 -8.23
C GLY A 132 8.01 -2.17 -9.74
N LEU A 133 7.99 -3.36 -10.37
CA LEU A 133 7.64 -3.49 -11.78
C LEU A 133 6.18 -3.08 -12.02
N LEU A 134 5.25 -3.64 -11.25
CA LEU A 134 3.83 -3.34 -11.41
C LEU A 134 3.54 -1.87 -11.08
N GLU A 135 4.15 -1.34 -10.01
CA GLU A 135 4.02 0.07 -9.63
C GLU A 135 4.47 1.01 -10.76
N ASN A 136 5.67 0.80 -11.30
CA ASN A 136 6.20 1.61 -12.40
C ASN A 136 5.32 1.51 -13.65
N ALA A 137 4.84 0.30 -13.98
CA ALA A 137 3.96 0.08 -15.10
C ALA A 137 2.64 0.82 -14.94
N LEU A 138 1.99 0.74 -13.76
CA LEU A 138 0.75 1.47 -13.48
C LEU A 138 0.97 2.98 -13.53
N ASN A 139 2.06 3.48 -12.95
CA ASN A 139 2.41 4.91 -12.97
C ASN A 139 2.63 5.46 -14.38
N GLY A 140 3.16 4.65 -15.30
CA GLY A 140 3.30 5.01 -16.71
C GLY A 140 1.99 5.16 -17.47
N ILE A 141 0.87 4.68 -16.93
CA ILE A 141 -0.45 4.80 -17.54
C ILE A 141 -1.14 6.05 -16.96
N THR A 142 -1.20 7.12 -17.75
CA THR A 142 -1.55 8.46 -17.26
C THR A 142 -2.92 8.97 -17.68
N SER A 143 -3.48 8.48 -18.79
CA SER A 143 -4.60 9.16 -19.45
C SER A 143 -5.69 8.17 -19.87
N PRO A 144 -6.79 8.07 -19.09
CA PRO A 144 -7.92 7.24 -19.48
C PRO A 144 -8.72 7.96 -20.58
N GLU A 145 -8.76 7.39 -21.79
CA GLU A 145 -9.42 7.96 -22.97
C GLU A 145 -9.81 6.86 -23.97
N GLY A 146 -10.75 7.11 -24.88
CA GLY A 146 -11.11 6.17 -25.94
C GLY A 146 -12.11 5.09 -25.49
N CYS A 147 -12.23 4.02 -26.30
CA CYS A 147 -13.24 2.97 -26.11
C CYS A 147 -12.78 1.83 -25.18
N SER A 148 -13.72 0.95 -24.85
CA SER A 148 -13.56 -0.15 -23.89
C SER A 148 -13.52 -1.54 -24.55
N PRO A 149 -12.52 -1.90 -25.40
CA PRO A 149 -12.45 -3.20 -26.06
C PRO A 149 -12.00 -4.32 -25.11
N ALA A 150 -12.74 -4.50 -24.01
CA ALA A 150 -12.47 -5.49 -22.98
C ALA A 150 -12.38 -6.90 -23.54
N GLY A 151 -13.21 -7.28 -24.52
CA GLY A 151 -13.10 -8.60 -25.14
C GLY A 151 -11.77 -8.82 -25.86
N ASN A 152 -11.21 -7.80 -26.49
CA ASN A 152 -9.90 -7.90 -27.12
C ASN A 152 -8.79 -7.99 -26.06
N ALA A 153 -8.93 -7.28 -24.95
CA ALA A 153 -7.96 -7.35 -23.86
C ALA A 153 -7.98 -8.74 -23.18
N ILE A 154 -9.17 -9.35 -23.03
CA ILE A 154 -9.32 -10.73 -22.55
C ILE A 154 -8.65 -11.71 -23.54
N LYS A 155 -8.82 -11.49 -24.86
CA LYS A 155 -8.13 -12.27 -25.89
C LYS A 155 -6.60 -12.14 -25.79
N ASP A 156 -6.08 -10.96 -25.50
CA ASP A 156 -4.62 -10.78 -25.35
C ASP A 156 -4.09 -11.40 -24.07
N ALA A 157 -4.84 -11.29 -22.96
CA ALA A 157 -4.51 -12.01 -21.73
C ALA A 157 -4.48 -13.53 -21.97
N LYS A 158 -5.42 -14.06 -22.75
CA LYS A 158 -5.40 -15.47 -23.20
C LYS A 158 -4.11 -15.81 -23.93
N ASN A 159 -3.62 -14.94 -24.83
CA ASN A 159 -2.40 -15.21 -25.59
C ASN A 159 -1.12 -15.10 -24.74
N LEU A 160 -1.08 -14.17 -23.78
CA LEU A 160 0.05 -14.01 -22.86
C LEU A 160 0.27 -15.24 -21.97
N LEU A 161 -0.80 -16.00 -21.69
CA LEU A 161 -0.75 -17.20 -20.87
C LEU A 161 -0.32 -18.46 -21.65
N LEU A 162 -0.05 -18.38 -22.95
CA LEU A 162 0.31 -19.57 -23.76
C LEU A 162 1.58 -20.27 -23.29
N THR A 163 2.49 -19.54 -22.65
CA THR A 163 3.74 -20.08 -22.09
C THR A 163 3.61 -20.56 -20.64
N SER A 164 2.45 -20.35 -20.00
CA SER A 164 2.21 -20.73 -18.61
C SER A 164 1.65 -22.16 -18.52
N GLY A 165 2.32 -23.01 -17.74
CA GLY A 165 1.98 -24.44 -17.60
C GLY A 165 0.95 -24.73 -16.51
N GLY A 166 0.92 -23.90 -15.48
CA GLY A 166 0.21 -24.10 -14.23
C GLY A 166 -1.12 -23.37 -14.14
N GLN A 167 -1.54 -23.08 -12.91
CA GLN A 167 -2.76 -22.35 -12.59
C GLN A 167 -2.61 -20.86 -12.89
N ASN A 168 -3.63 -20.22 -13.45
CA ASN A 168 -3.55 -18.84 -13.93
C ASN A 168 -4.72 -17.99 -13.44
N ALA A 169 -4.46 -16.70 -13.24
CA ALA A 169 -5.50 -15.72 -12.95
C ALA A 169 -5.55 -14.63 -14.03
N VAL A 170 -6.74 -14.26 -14.48
CA VAL A 170 -6.97 -13.03 -15.24
C VAL A 170 -7.77 -12.09 -14.36
N ILE A 171 -7.28 -10.87 -14.14
CA ILE A 171 -7.91 -9.89 -13.25
C ILE A 171 -8.29 -8.67 -14.09
N LEU A 172 -9.58 -8.50 -14.36
CA LEU A 172 -10.11 -7.35 -15.09
C LEU A 172 -10.60 -6.28 -14.10
N ILE A 173 -10.01 -5.10 -14.13
CA ILE A 173 -10.46 -3.95 -13.35
C ILE A 173 -11.05 -2.88 -14.27
N CYS A 174 -12.33 -2.57 -14.07
CA CYS A 174 -13.16 -1.90 -15.07
C CYS A 174 -14.42 -1.30 -14.43
N ASP A 175 -15.05 -0.33 -15.07
CA ASP A 175 -16.34 0.24 -14.66
C ASP A 175 -17.56 -0.47 -15.28
N GLY A 176 -17.34 -1.39 -16.20
CA GLY A 176 -18.38 -2.16 -16.88
C GLY A 176 -19.17 -1.37 -17.94
N GLU A 177 -18.70 -0.18 -18.34
CA GLU A 177 -19.43 0.67 -19.27
C GLU A 177 -18.98 0.49 -20.72
N GLN A 178 -19.96 0.27 -21.62
CA GLN A 178 -19.75 0.21 -23.08
C GLN A 178 -18.66 -0.79 -23.52
N LEU A 179 -18.61 -1.95 -22.88
CA LEU A 179 -17.62 -2.99 -23.22
C LEU A 179 -17.87 -3.55 -24.62
N ILE A 180 -16.84 -3.51 -25.48
CA ILE A 180 -16.88 -4.02 -26.84
C ILE A 180 -15.89 -5.19 -27.03
N GLY A 181 -15.97 -5.86 -28.19
CA GLY A 181 -15.14 -7.03 -28.50
C GLY A 181 -15.68 -8.35 -27.93
N SER A 182 -16.96 -8.38 -27.52
CA SER A 182 -17.68 -9.56 -27.01
C SER A 182 -17.02 -10.20 -25.77
N PRO A 183 -16.88 -9.46 -24.65
CA PRO A 183 -16.13 -9.92 -23.48
C PRO A 183 -16.63 -11.25 -22.91
N LEU A 184 -17.95 -11.50 -22.87
CA LEU A 184 -18.53 -12.78 -22.43
C LEU A 184 -18.02 -13.97 -23.26
N SER A 185 -18.07 -13.87 -24.59
CA SER A 185 -17.54 -14.90 -25.49
C SER A 185 -16.03 -15.08 -25.33
N ARG A 186 -15.29 -14.01 -25.00
CA ARG A 186 -13.84 -14.08 -24.78
C ARG A 186 -13.46 -14.70 -23.44
N ALA A 187 -14.31 -14.54 -22.42
CA ALA A 187 -14.19 -15.27 -21.16
C ALA A 187 -14.47 -16.77 -21.37
N GLN A 188 -15.44 -17.13 -22.23
CA GLN A 188 -15.66 -18.53 -22.63
C GLN A 188 -14.44 -19.09 -23.39
N ASP A 189 -13.88 -18.34 -24.34
CA ASP A 189 -12.65 -18.76 -25.06
C ASP A 189 -11.48 -19.05 -24.11
N LEU A 190 -11.33 -18.29 -23.02
CA LEU A 190 -10.32 -18.54 -21.98
C LEU A 190 -10.54 -19.90 -21.33
N LYS A 191 -11.80 -20.19 -20.93
CA LYS A 191 -12.17 -21.46 -20.31
C LYS A 191 -11.97 -22.64 -21.24
N GLU A 192 -12.37 -22.51 -22.50
CA GLU A 192 -12.20 -23.57 -23.50
C GLU A 192 -10.72 -23.90 -23.75
N MET A 193 -9.84 -22.89 -23.71
CA MET A 193 -8.41 -23.06 -23.95
C MET A 193 -7.67 -23.66 -22.74
N TYR A 194 -7.96 -23.19 -21.54
CA TYR A 194 -7.16 -23.51 -20.34
C TYR A 194 -7.87 -24.44 -19.35
N GLY A 195 -9.18 -24.68 -19.50
CA GLY A 195 -9.95 -25.52 -18.59
C GLY A 195 -9.93 -24.98 -17.17
N ASP A 196 -9.64 -25.82 -16.18
CA ASP A 196 -9.54 -25.43 -14.76
C ASP A 196 -8.21 -24.76 -14.41
N ARG A 197 -7.33 -24.51 -15.40
CA ARG A 197 -6.05 -23.82 -15.21
C ARG A 197 -6.15 -22.30 -15.36
N VAL A 198 -7.32 -21.73 -15.60
CA VAL A 198 -7.50 -20.28 -15.62
C VAL A 198 -8.80 -19.90 -14.93
N CYS A 199 -8.73 -18.91 -14.05
CA CYS A 199 -9.90 -18.24 -13.50
C CYS A 199 -9.89 -16.76 -13.83
N LEU A 200 -11.08 -16.20 -14.05
CA LEU A 200 -11.25 -14.79 -14.37
C LEU A 200 -11.95 -14.08 -13.22
N TYR A 201 -11.28 -13.08 -12.67
CA TYR A 201 -11.73 -12.25 -11.56
C TYR A 201 -12.00 -10.85 -12.08
N THR A 202 -13.05 -10.21 -11.57
CA THR A 202 -13.38 -8.83 -11.94
C THR A 202 -13.42 -7.93 -10.72
N ILE A 203 -12.87 -6.73 -10.86
CA ILE A 203 -12.91 -5.66 -9.87
C ILE A 203 -13.71 -4.51 -10.47
N PHE A 204 -14.93 -4.32 -9.98
CA PHE A 204 -15.81 -3.25 -10.42
C PHE A 204 -15.42 -1.92 -9.78
N VAL A 205 -15.08 -0.95 -10.62
CA VAL A 205 -14.77 0.44 -10.26
C VAL A 205 -15.70 1.36 -11.04
N GLY A 206 -17.01 1.14 -10.91
CA GLY A 206 -18.03 1.87 -11.65
C GLY A 206 -19.10 2.49 -10.77
N ASN A 207 -20.09 3.11 -11.41
CA ASN A 207 -21.17 3.83 -10.75
C ASN A 207 -22.56 3.24 -11.05
N THR A 208 -22.64 2.22 -11.91
CA THR A 208 -23.90 1.69 -12.44
C THR A 208 -24.09 0.23 -12.05
N VAL A 209 -25.34 -0.15 -11.76
CA VAL A 209 -25.70 -1.55 -11.44
C VAL A 209 -25.54 -2.42 -12.68
N GLU A 210 -25.76 -1.85 -13.87
CA GLU A 210 -25.55 -2.49 -15.17
C GLU A 210 -24.09 -2.87 -15.37
N GLY A 211 -23.16 -1.95 -15.13
CA GLY A 211 -21.72 -2.22 -15.26
C GLY A 211 -21.24 -3.28 -14.27
N GLU A 212 -21.72 -3.23 -13.01
CA GLU A 212 -21.38 -4.25 -12.01
C GLU A 212 -21.89 -5.63 -12.42
N ARG A 213 -23.13 -5.70 -12.92
CA ARG A 213 -23.73 -6.94 -13.42
C ARG A 213 -22.98 -7.50 -14.62
N GLU A 214 -22.60 -6.67 -15.58
CA GLU A 214 -21.82 -7.08 -16.76
C GLU A 214 -20.50 -7.75 -16.33
N LEU A 215 -19.73 -7.12 -15.42
CA LEU A 215 -18.49 -7.71 -14.91
C LEU A 215 -18.72 -9.02 -14.16
N ARG A 216 -19.80 -9.09 -13.37
CA ARG A 216 -20.19 -10.33 -12.68
C ARG A 216 -20.52 -11.46 -13.66
N GLU A 217 -21.20 -11.16 -14.76
CA GLU A 217 -21.48 -12.14 -15.82
C GLU A 217 -20.18 -12.60 -16.50
N ILE A 218 -19.26 -11.68 -16.82
CA ILE A 218 -17.95 -12.02 -17.41
C ILE A 218 -17.14 -12.97 -16.50
N ALA A 219 -17.05 -12.69 -15.20
CA ALA A 219 -16.39 -13.59 -14.26
C ALA A 219 -17.07 -14.97 -14.18
N ARG A 220 -18.41 -15.01 -14.27
CA ARG A 220 -19.18 -16.26 -14.23
C ARG A 220 -18.97 -17.12 -15.49
N GLU A 221 -18.82 -16.49 -16.66
CA GLU A 221 -18.62 -17.21 -17.93
C GLU A 221 -17.30 -17.99 -17.97
N ALA A 222 -16.27 -17.53 -17.25
CA ALA A 222 -15.03 -18.29 -17.09
C ALA A 222 -15.18 -19.55 -16.21
N GLN A 223 -16.38 -19.79 -15.64
CA GLN A 223 -16.74 -20.91 -14.74
C GLN A 223 -15.96 -21.00 -13.43
N CYS A 224 -14.84 -20.28 -13.30
CA CYS A 224 -14.14 -20.06 -12.05
C CYS A 224 -13.61 -18.63 -11.96
N GLY A 225 -13.54 -18.15 -10.72
CA GLY A 225 -13.35 -16.75 -10.41
C GLY A 225 -14.61 -16.12 -9.82
N PHE A 226 -14.54 -14.83 -9.50
CA PHE A 226 -15.63 -14.08 -8.88
C PHE A 226 -15.45 -12.59 -9.13
N SER A 227 -16.54 -11.83 -8.94
CA SER A 227 -16.51 -10.37 -9.01
C SER A 227 -16.52 -9.76 -7.62
N VAL A 228 -15.74 -8.69 -7.44
CA VAL A 228 -15.74 -7.80 -6.27
C VAL A 228 -15.90 -6.36 -6.73
N THR A 229 -16.17 -5.45 -5.80
CA THR A 229 -16.17 -4.00 -6.04
C THR A 229 -14.94 -3.37 -5.40
N ALA A 230 -14.50 -2.20 -5.88
CA ALA A 230 -13.42 -1.45 -5.24
C ALA A 230 -13.68 -1.22 -3.75
N ASP A 231 -14.88 -0.79 -3.39
CA ASP A 231 -15.33 -0.63 -1.99
C ASP A 231 -15.24 -1.95 -1.21
N GLY A 232 -15.64 -3.07 -1.82
CA GLY A 232 -15.69 -4.37 -1.18
C GLY A 232 -14.32 -4.91 -0.76
N ILE A 233 -13.24 -4.49 -1.43
CA ILE A 233 -11.86 -4.92 -1.13
C ILE A 233 -10.96 -3.77 -0.66
N ALA A 234 -11.50 -2.59 -0.40
CA ALA A 234 -10.69 -1.41 -0.07
C ALA A 234 -9.96 -1.50 1.28
N SER A 235 -10.53 -2.20 2.27
CA SER A 235 -9.93 -2.36 3.60
C SER A 235 -8.76 -3.33 3.58
N SER A 236 -7.83 -3.19 4.54
CA SER A 236 -6.68 -4.09 4.70
C SER A 236 -7.09 -5.56 4.82
N GLU A 237 -8.13 -5.83 5.61
CA GLU A 237 -8.68 -7.18 5.82
C GLU A 237 -9.29 -7.75 4.55
N ASN A 238 -10.15 -7.00 3.86
CA ASN A 238 -10.83 -7.51 2.67
C ASN A 238 -9.86 -7.65 1.48
N MET A 239 -8.86 -6.77 1.38
CA MET A 239 -7.78 -6.91 0.40
C MET A 239 -6.95 -8.17 0.66
N ALA A 240 -6.62 -8.44 1.93
CA ALA A 240 -5.91 -9.66 2.31
C ALA A 240 -6.71 -10.91 1.95
N ASP A 241 -8.02 -10.91 2.21
CA ASP A 241 -8.90 -12.00 1.83
C ASP A 241 -9.00 -12.20 0.32
N PHE A 242 -9.05 -11.11 -0.44
CA PHE A 242 -8.99 -11.16 -1.90
C PHE A 242 -7.67 -11.78 -2.36
N VAL A 243 -6.54 -11.31 -1.82
CA VAL A 243 -5.21 -11.83 -2.15
C VAL A 243 -5.10 -13.31 -1.83
N LYS A 244 -5.53 -13.75 -0.63
CA LYS A 244 -5.53 -15.17 -0.25
C LYS A 244 -6.36 -16.01 -1.22
N LYS A 245 -7.59 -15.59 -1.54
CA LYS A 245 -8.50 -16.34 -2.41
C LYS A 245 -7.98 -16.49 -3.84
N VAL A 246 -7.34 -15.45 -4.38
CA VAL A 246 -6.88 -15.41 -5.77
C VAL A 246 -5.49 -16.06 -5.91
N PHE A 247 -4.55 -15.73 -5.03
CA PHE A 247 -3.13 -16.00 -5.24
C PHE A 247 -2.53 -17.08 -4.34
N LEU A 248 -3.16 -17.40 -3.21
CA LEU A 248 -2.50 -18.21 -2.17
C LEU A 248 -3.23 -19.51 -1.87
N THR A 249 -2.46 -20.52 -1.50
CA THR A 249 -2.92 -21.75 -0.85
C THR A 249 -2.32 -21.80 0.55
N GLU A 250 -3.15 -22.11 1.54
CA GLU A 250 -2.70 -22.36 2.91
C GLU A 250 -2.13 -23.77 3.03
N ILE A 251 -0.89 -23.88 3.51
CA ILE A 251 -0.25 -25.13 3.85
C ILE A 251 0.01 -25.17 5.37
N PRO A 252 -0.28 -26.30 6.05
CA PRO A 252 0.11 -26.48 7.45
C PRO A 252 1.63 -26.38 7.54
N ARG A 253 2.13 -25.48 8.41
CA ARG A 253 3.57 -25.33 8.62
C ARG A 253 4.10 -26.64 9.22
N GLN A 254 5.01 -27.31 8.51
CA GLN A 254 5.76 -28.42 9.10
C GLN A 254 6.79 -27.80 10.05
N VAL A 255 6.47 -27.71 11.34
CA VAL A 255 7.37 -27.13 12.35
C VAL A 255 8.61 -28.01 12.45
N HIS A 256 9.71 -27.56 11.83
CA HIS A 256 11.04 -28.03 12.17
C HIS A 256 11.49 -27.25 13.42
N ASP A 257 12.03 -27.93 14.43
CA ASP A 257 12.54 -27.34 15.68
C ASP A 257 13.54 -26.18 15.46
N SER A 258 14.11 -26.05 14.26
CA SER A 258 15.08 -25.00 13.90
C SER A 258 14.48 -23.65 13.52
N ASP A 259 13.16 -23.57 13.37
CA ASP A 259 12.45 -22.40 12.82
C ASP A 259 11.52 -21.76 13.86
N ILE A 260 11.72 -22.09 15.14
CA ILE A 260 11.02 -21.47 16.26
C ILE A 260 11.61 -20.06 16.45
N ASP A 261 10.72 -19.07 16.50
CA ASP A 261 10.96 -17.69 16.91
C ASP A 261 9.99 -17.45 18.08
N SER A 262 10.49 -17.63 19.29
CA SER A 262 9.69 -17.72 20.52
C SER A 262 9.10 -16.38 20.94
N ASP A 263 9.81 -15.28 20.70
CA ASP A 263 9.35 -13.93 21.06
C ASP A 263 8.77 -13.14 19.88
N GLY A 264 8.96 -13.63 18.65
CA GLY A 264 8.34 -13.10 17.44
C GLY A 264 9.00 -11.82 16.95
N ASP A 265 10.28 -11.61 17.24
CA ASP A 265 11.02 -10.41 16.88
C ASP A 265 11.59 -10.43 15.44
N GLY A 266 11.45 -11.57 14.75
CA GLY A 266 11.93 -11.79 13.40
C GLY A 266 13.30 -12.46 13.31
N VAL A 267 13.90 -12.84 14.44
CA VAL A 267 15.13 -13.62 14.53
C VAL A 267 14.81 -14.98 15.18
N TYR A 268 15.16 -16.07 14.51
CA TYR A 268 14.89 -17.41 15.04
C TYR A 268 15.68 -17.68 16.34
N ASP A 269 15.13 -18.47 17.26
CA ASP A 269 15.71 -18.81 18.57
C ASP A 269 17.16 -19.32 18.49
N LYS A 270 17.52 -19.99 17.38
CA LYS A 270 18.88 -20.49 17.13
C LYS A 270 19.89 -19.38 16.82
N ASP A 271 19.42 -18.25 16.31
CA ASP A 271 20.19 -17.10 15.85
C ASP A 271 19.94 -15.86 16.75
N ASP A 272 18.99 -15.93 17.68
CA ASP A 272 18.62 -14.87 18.62
C ASP A 272 19.49 -14.88 19.89
N GLU A 273 20.18 -13.77 20.12
CA GLU A 273 21.00 -13.54 21.31
C GLU A 273 20.23 -12.86 22.45
N CYS A 274 19.05 -12.32 22.16
CA CYS A 274 18.25 -11.48 23.03
C CYS A 274 16.80 -12.00 23.16
N PRO A 275 16.62 -13.22 23.74
CA PRO A 275 15.30 -13.78 23.92
C PRO A 275 14.44 -12.90 24.83
N ASP A 276 13.14 -12.87 24.52
CA ASP A 276 12.09 -12.06 25.13
C ASP A 276 12.14 -10.57 24.74
N THR A 277 12.52 -10.29 23.49
CA THR A 277 12.44 -8.95 22.93
C THR A 277 10.98 -8.45 22.94
N PRO A 278 10.74 -7.18 23.32
CA PRO A 278 9.38 -6.64 23.34
C PRO A 278 8.71 -6.69 21.97
N LYS A 279 7.44 -7.06 21.91
CA LYS A 279 6.69 -7.09 20.65
C LYS A 279 6.68 -5.73 19.96
N GLY A 280 7.03 -5.71 18.68
CA GLY A 280 7.13 -4.49 17.87
C GLY A 280 8.44 -3.71 18.06
N ALA A 281 9.38 -4.22 18.85
CA ALA A 281 10.72 -3.66 18.94
C ALA A 281 11.45 -3.73 17.60
N ILE A 282 12.19 -2.67 17.27
CA ILE A 282 13.16 -2.72 16.17
C ILE A 282 14.40 -3.44 16.68
N VAL A 283 14.71 -4.61 16.13
CA VAL A 283 15.89 -5.41 16.50
C VAL A 283 17.04 -5.26 15.51
N ASP A 284 18.25 -5.54 15.98
CA ASP A 284 19.39 -5.79 15.09
C ASP A 284 19.37 -7.23 14.57
N SER A 285 20.39 -7.64 13.82
CA SER A 285 20.47 -8.98 13.22
C SER A 285 20.63 -10.12 14.24
N ARG A 286 20.66 -9.82 15.54
CA ARG A 286 20.84 -10.77 16.65
C ARG A 286 19.61 -10.83 17.55
N GLY A 287 18.49 -10.24 17.13
CA GLY A 287 17.25 -10.15 17.91
C GLY A 287 17.31 -9.09 19.02
N CYS A 288 18.38 -8.30 19.11
CA CYS A 288 18.52 -7.35 20.21
C CYS A 288 17.83 -6.02 19.93
N TRP A 289 16.92 -5.60 20.83
CA TRP A 289 16.21 -4.32 20.73
C TRP A 289 17.16 -3.12 20.62
N VAL A 290 17.07 -2.39 19.51
CA VAL A 290 17.85 -1.19 19.21
C VAL A 290 17.15 0.04 19.77
N VAL A 291 17.45 0.38 21.01
CA VAL A 291 16.89 1.58 21.65
C VAL A 291 17.83 2.77 21.47
N LYS A 292 17.47 3.70 20.57
CA LYS A 292 18.20 4.96 20.46
C LYS A 292 17.89 5.85 21.66
N GLY A 293 18.92 6.27 22.39
CA GLY A 293 18.76 7.23 23.49
C GLY A 293 18.39 8.64 23.04
N VAL A 294 18.11 9.51 24.00
CA VAL A 294 17.90 10.96 23.79
C VAL A 294 19.18 11.70 24.16
N THR A 295 19.68 12.58 23.29
CA THR A 295 20.84 13.44 23.62
C THR A 295 20.41 14.85 24.00
N PHE A 296 21.25 15.53 24.78
CA PHE A 296 20.95 16.83 25.37
C PHE A 296 22.08 17.83 25.13
N ASP A 297 21.69 19.09 24.99
CA ASP A 297 22.65 20.20 24.98
C ASP A 297 23.33 20.36 26.33
N TYR A 298 24.45 21.07 26.32
CA TYR A 298 25.22 21.38 27.51
C TYR A 298 24.35 22.03 28.60
N LYS A 299 24.37 21.45 29.81
CA LYS A 299 23.58 21.85 30.99
C LYS A 299 22.05 21.82 30.83
N LYS A 300 21.51 21.27 29.73
CA LYS A 300 20.06 21.17 29.49
C LYS A 300 19.52 19.76 29.70
N TRP A 301 18.20 19.68 29.82
CA TRP A 301 17.40 18.44 29.87
C TRP A 301 16.13 18.50 28.99
N ASP A 302 16.02 19.52 28.13
CA ASP A 302 14.92 19.64 27.18
C ASP A 302 15.08 18.61 26.06
N ILE A 303 14.01 17.88 25.75
CA ILE A 303 13.96 16.92 24.65
C ILE A 303 13.76 17.70 23.36
N LYS A 304 14.67 17.52 22.40
CA LYS A 304 14.56 18.13 21.06
C LYS A 304 13.51 17.41 20.22
N GLU A 305 12.86 18.14 19.31
CA GLU A 305 11.79 17.60 18.46
C GLU A 305 12.24 16.40 17.60
N GLU A 306 13.52 16.34 17.21
CA GLU A 306 14.10 15.23 16.45
C GLU A 306 13.94 13.87 17.15
N PHE A 307 13.81 13.84 18.48
CA PHE A 307 13.60 12.62 19.24
C PHE A 307 12.12 12.21 19.36
N ASN A 308 11.17 13.02 18.88
CA ASN A 308 9.73 12.71 19.00
C ASN A 308 9.38 11.40 18.31
N SER A 309 9.88 11.15 17.10
CA SER A 309 9.58 9.91 16.38
C SER A 309 10.12 8.68 17.12
N ASN A 310 11.34 8.77 17.64
CA ASN A 310 11.94 7.69 18.43
C ASN A 310 11.17 7.44 19.74
N LEU A 311 10.79 8.50 20.46
CA LEU A 311 10.00 8.36 21.68
C LEU A 311 8.58 7.88 21.42
N SER A 312 7.97 8.24 20.28
CA SER A 312 6.68 7.69 19.84
C SER A 312 6.75 6.19 19.61
N ASN A 313 7.81 5.69 18.98
CA ASN A 313 8.02 4.25 18.82
C ASN A 313 8.11 3.53 20.18
N ILE A 314 8.84 4.11 21.14
CA ILE A 314 8.91 3.54 22.51
C ILE A 314 7.54 3.54 23.20
N VAL A 315 6.70 4.57 22.98
CA VAL A 315 5.32 4.58 23.50
C VAL A 315 4.53 3.41 22.93
N GLU A 316 4.56 3.21 21.61
CA GLU A 316 3.87 2.12 20.93
C GLU A 316 4.32 0.73 21.45
N ILE A 317 5.64 0.53 21.64
CA ILE A 317 6.17 -0.70 22.23
C ILE A 317 5.63 -0.89 23.66
N LEU A 318 5.62 0.14 24.50
CA LEU A 318 5.12 0.04 25.87
C LEU A 318 3.60 -0.18 25.92
N GLU A 319 2.84 0.35 24.97
CA GLU A 319 1.40 0.10 24.82
C GLU A 319 1.12 -1.36 24.44
N ASN A 320 1.91 -1.92 23.51
CA ASN A 320 1.79 -3.30 23.05
C ASN A 320 2.30 -4.34 24.06
N ASN A 321 3.11 -3.93 25.03
CA ASN A 321 3.71 -4.80 26.05
C ASN A 321 3.32 -4.31 27.46
N PRO A 322 2.07 -4.53 27.93
CA PRO A 322 1.53 -3.87 29.13
C PRO A 322 2.25 -4.19 30.44
N ASP A 323 2.88 -5.36 30.55
CA ASP A 323 3.62 -5.79 31.75
C ASP A 323 5.07 -5.29 31.77
N MET A 324 5.58 -4.80 30.63
CA MET A 324 6.96 -4.36 30.49
C MET A 324 7.24 -3.14 31.35
N LYS A 325 8.36 -3.17 32.08
CA LYS A 325 8.89 -2.04 32.83
C LYS A 325 10.21 -1.59 32.22
N ILE A 326 10.47 -0.29 32.32
CA ILE A 326 11.73 0.31 31.85
C ILE A 326 12.38 1.15 32.95
N ARG A 327 13.70 1.26 32.85
CA ARG A 327 14.53 2.19 33.62
C ARG A 327 15.16 3.16 32.64
N ILE A 328 15.01 4.45 32.92
CA ILE A 328 15.63 5.51 32.15
C ILE A 328 16.89 5.96 32.89
N GLU A 329 18.03 5.78 32.27
CA GLU A 329 19.33 6.14 32.82
C GLU A 329 19.79 7.48 32.25
N GLY A 330 20.07 8.45 33.12
CA GLY A 330 20.59 9.74 32.71
C GLY A 330 22.11 9.79 32.84
N HIS A 331 22.77 10.43 31.88
CA HIS A 331 24.22 10.61 31.86
C HIS A 331 24.60 12.05 31.52
N THR A 332 25.82 12.44 31.90
CA THR A 332 26.41 13.75 31.61
C THR A 332 27.80 13.60 31.02
N ASP A 333 28.32 14.71 30.47
CA ASP A 333 29.75 14.88 30.31
C ASP A 333 30.45 15.10 31.66
N ASN A 334 31.77 15.11 31.65
CA ASN A 334 32.58 15.24 32.87
C ASN A 334 32.80 16.69 33.33
N ILE A 335 32.06 17.68 32.80
CA ILE A 335 32.25 19.08 33.17
C ILE A 335 31.44 19.42 34.41
N GLY A 336 32.12 19.91 35.46
CA GLY A 336 31.50 20.32 36.72
C GLY A 336 31.62 19.26 37.83
N SER A 337 31.01 19.53 38.99
CA SER A 337 31.11 18.62 40.14
C SER A 337 30.28 17.35 39.93
N MET A 338 30.66 16.28 40.63
CA MET A 338 29.90 15.03 40.61
C MET A 338 28.46 15.23 41.10
N GLY A 339 28.27 15.95 42.21
CA GLY A 339 26.94 16.21 42.77
C GLY A 339 26.02 16.94 41.80
N TYR A 340 26.53 17.97 41.13
CA TYR A 340 25.80 18.68 40.07
C TYR A 340 25.40 17.74 38.92
N ASN A 341 26.32 16.88 38.48
CA ASN A 341 26.08 15.97 37.36
C ASN A 341 25.13 14.81 37.70
N ILE A 342 25.11 14.33 38.95
CA ILE A 342 24.06 13.41 39.44
C ILE A 342 22.68 14.07 39.34
N GLU A 343 22.53 15.31 39.80
CA GLU A 343 21.26 16.02 39.72
C GLU A 343 20.82 16.28 38.27
N LEU A 344 21.76 16.70 37.41
CA LEU A 344 21.48 16.98 36.00
C LEU A 344 21.09 15.72 35.23
N SER A 345 21.82 14.62 35.41
CA SER A 345 21.45 13.33 34.81
C SER A 345 20.07 12.85 35.27
N GLN A 346 19.76 12.98 36.57
CA GLN A 346 18.43 12.65 37.09
C GLN A 346 17.33 13.49 36.43
N LYS A 347 17.57 14.79 36.19
CA LYS A 347 16.63 15.66 35.48
C LYS A 347 16.39 15.19 34.04
N ARG A 348 17.43 14.75 33.34
CA ARG A 348 17.33 14.18 31.98
C ARG A 348 16.49 12.92 31.95
N ALA A 349 16.76 11.97 32.85
CA ALA A 349 15.96 10.76 32.96
C ALA A 349 14.48 11.07 33.25
N ARG A 350 14.23 12.04 34.16
CA ARG A 350 12.86 12.50 34.45
C ARG A 350 12.19 13.20 33.27
N ALA A 351 12.93 13.94 32.44
CA ALA A 351 12.36 14.58 31.25
C ALA A 351 11.78 13.54 30.29
N VAL A 352 12.53 12.46 30.02
CA VAL A 352 12.06 11.36 29.18
C VAL A 352 10.90 10.61 29.84
N LYS A 353 10.96 10.34 31.15
CA LYS A 353 9.83 9.75 31.90
C LYS A 353 8.56 10.60 31.74
N ASN A 354 8.66 11.91 31.96
CA ASN A 354 7.52 12.81 31.88
C ASN A 354 6.92 12.86 30.47
N TYR A 355 7.77 12.79 29.44
CA TYR A 355 7.31 12.69 28.06
C TYR A 355 6.45 11.43 27.86
N LEU A 356 6.96 10.25 28.25
CA LEU A 356 6.26 8.98 28.07
C LEU A 356 4.96 8.91 28.89
N VAL A 357 4.98 9.41 30.14
CA VAL A 357 3.78 9.51 30.98
C VAL A 357 2.75 10.46 30.35
N GLY A 358 3.20 11.59 29.79
CA GLY A 358 2.34 12.53 29.07
C GLY A 358 1.69 11.95 27.81
N LYS A 359 2.22 10.82 27.29
CA LYS A 359 1.65 10.06 26.18
C LYS A 359 0.72 8.92 26.64
N GLY A 360 0.56 8.69 27.95
CA GLY A 360 -0.39 7.72 28.49
C GLY A 360 0.26 6.50 29.15
N ILE A 361 1.59 6.38 29.15
CA ILE A 361 2.26 5.26 29.83
C ILE A 361 2.16 5.42 31.35
N GLN A 362 1.78 4.35 32.04
CA GLN A 362 1.63 4.36 33.49
C GLN A 362 2.96 4.64 34.19
N GLU A 363 2.95 5.57 35.15
CA GLU A 363 4.15 6.01 35.85
C GLU A 363 4.87 4.85 36.59
N SER A 364 4.10 3.89 37.12
CA SER A 364 4.59 2.69 37.81
C SER A 364 5.46 1.79 36.94
N ARG A 365 5.40 1.93 35.61
CA ARG A 365 6.19 1.17 34.64
C ARG A 365 7.54 1.80 34.32
N ILE A 366 7.78 3.02 34.78
CA ILE A 366 8.97 3.80 34.44
C ILE A 366 9.73 4.23 35.70
N SER A 367 10.91 3.66 35.86
CA SER A 367 11.90 4.11 36.86
C SER A 367 12.96 5.01 36.21
N THR A 368 13.64 5.82 37.02
CA THR A 368 14.65 6.78 36.53
C THR A 368 15.86 6.80 37.45
N GLU A 369 17.06 6.82 36.89
CA GLU A 369 18.32 6.86 37.65
C GLU A 369 19.33 7.80 36.99
N GLY A 370 19.96 8.68 37.77
CA GLY A 370 21.00 9.59 37.30
C GLY A 370 22.40 9.12 37.65
N PHE A 371 23.24 8.86 36.65
CA PHE A 371 24.60 8.36 36.85
C PHE A 371 25.69 9.44 36.78
N GLY A 372 25.35 10.67 36.41
CA GLY A 372 26.33 11.71 36.08
C GLY A 372 27.26 11.24 34.97
N PHE A 373 28.58 11.41 35.17
CA PHE A 373 29.60 11.03 34.17
C PHE A 373 30.28 9.69 34.46
N LYS A 374 29.67 8.81 35.26
CA LYS A 374 30.25 7.50 35.64
C LYS A 374 30.30 6.48 34.49
N HIS A 375 29.43 6.63 33.48
CA HIS A 375 29.30 5.71 32.35
C HIS A 375 29.39 6.46 31.01
N PRO A 376 30.60 6.96 30.64
CA PRO A 376 30.81 7.59 29.34
C PRO A 376 30.81 6.54 28.22
N ILE A 377 30.20 6.88 27.09
CA ILE A 377 30.22 6.08 25.84
C ILE A 377 31.21 6.63 24.82
N ALA A 378 31.73 7.83 25.07
CA ALA A 378 32.76 8.47 24.26
C ALA A 378 33.78 9.22 25.14
N PRO A 379 34.99 9.46 24.63
CA PRO A 379 35.97 10.32 25.32
C PRO A 379 35.41 11.71 25.65
N ASN A 380 35.70 12.23 26.84
CA ASN A 380 35.24 13.58 27.26
C ASN A 380 36.22 14.71 26.90
N ASP A 381 37.32 14.38 26.23
CA ASP A 381 38.36 15.32 25.77
C ASP A 381 37.85 16.24 24.64
N THR A 382 36.99 15.72 23.76
CA THR A 382 36.40 16.45 22.63
C THR A 382 34.96 16.89 22.89
N GLU A 383 34.52 17.97 22.24
CA GLU A 383 33.11 18.39 22.34
C GLU A 383 32.16 17.37 21.72
N ALA A 384 32.57 16.73 20.63
CA ALA A 384 31.79 15.65 20.01
C ALA A 384 31.56 14.49 20.99
N GLY A 385 32.61 14.01 21.66
CA GLY A 385 32.45 12.93 22.64
C GLY A 385 31.66 13.34 23.87
N ARG A 386 31.82 14.58 24.36
CA ARG A 386 30.95 15.13 25.43
C ARG A 386 29.49 15.19 25.02
N ALA A 387 29.19 15.60 23.79
CA ALA A 387 27.83 15.64 23.27
C ALA A 387 27.17 14.26 23.27
N LEU A 388 27.90 13.21 22.89
CA LEU A 388 27.43 11.83 22.98
C LEU A 388 27.16 11.40 24.42
N ASN A 389 28.01 11.79 25.38
CA ASN A 389 27.83 11.42 26.79
C ASN A 389 26.64 12.12 27.47
N ARG A 390 26.21 13.28 26.96
CA ARG A 390 25.02 14.00 27.45
C ARG A 390 23.75 13.34 26.93
N ARG A 391 23.33 12.24 27.56
CA ARG A 391 22.23 11.41 27.06
C ARG A 391 21.32 10.85 28.14
N ALA A 392 20.19 10.31 27.71
CA ALA A 392 19.36 9.39 28.48
C ALA A 392 19.17 8.10 27.68
N GLU A 393 19.42 6.97 28.32
CA GLU A 393 19.25 5.63 27.77
C GLU A 393 18.01 4.99 28.39
N ILE A 394 17.35 4.12 27.63
CA ILE A 394 16.15 3.42 28.08
C ILE A 394 16.49 1.94 28.10
N VAL A 395 16.35 1.35 29.27
CA VAL A 395 16.78 -0.02 29.55
C VAL A 395 15.55 -0.82 30.00
N PRO A 396 15.23 -1.94 29.34
CA PRO A 396 14.25 -2.91 29.85
C PRO A 396 14.61 -3.36 31.27
N VAL A 397 13.61 -3.48 32.13
CA VAL A 397 13.78 -4.09 33.45
C VAL A 397 13.20 -5.50 33.37
N LYS A 398 14.07 -6.51 33.50
CA LYS A 398 13.68 -7.91 33.61
C LYS A 398 12.98 -8.20 34.93
#